data_AF-A0A3C1HA65-F1
#
_entry.id   AF-A0A3C1HA65-F1
#
_cell.length_a   1.000
_cell.length_b   1.000
_cell.length_c   1.000
_cell.angle_alpha   90.00
_cell.angle_beta   90.00
_cell.angle_gamma   90.00
#
_symmetry.space_group_name_H-M   'P 1'
#
loop_
_entity.id
_entity.type
_entity.pdbx_description
1 polymer ?
#
loop_
_entity_poly.entity_id
_entity_poly.type
_entity_poly.pdbx_seq_one_letter_code
_entity_poly.pdbx_strand_id
1 'polypeptide(L)'
;MARDARQRIAHLADPSMLLGRHDRPTIPLPHGEERIGLRDTPVDCRPVEQSGVEKAGALLAHLKSHPDDNHAREELARVYADDCQRPEMAIAELEELVAMPNQQPKQVVHWLNTIADMQVRRQGNHAGAATTLQRVIDLFPNAAAAENARSRLNLLRLEERGQKKTAAVTLGEYEQRLGLKGSRAQRREER
;
A
#
# COMPACT_ATOMS: atom_id res chain seq x y z
N MET A 1 41.06 -0.97 -34.37
CA MET A 1 41.72 -1.84 -33.37
C MET A 1 42.24 -1.11 -32.11
N ALA A 2 42.22 0.23 -32.01
CA ALA A 2 42.73 0.94 -30.82
C ALA A 2 41.72 1.13 -29.65
N ARG A 3 40.42 0.90 -29.86
CA ARG A 3 39.37 1.06 -28.82
C ARG A 3 39.30 -0.13 -27.86
N ASP A 4 39.40 -1.36 -28.36
CA ASP A 4 39.40 -2.58 -27.55
C ASP A 4 40.57 -2.63 -26.56
N ALA A 5 41.73 -2.10 -26.94
CA ALA A 5 42.90 -2.04 -26.07
C ALA A 5 42.66 -1.13 -24.85
N ARG A 6 41.94 -0.01 -25.02
CA ARG A 6 41.61 0.91 -23.91
C ARG A 6 40.61 0.31 -22.92
N GLN A 7 39.59 -0.39 -23.42
CA GLN A 7 38.63 -1.07 -22.53
C GLN A 7 39.31 -2.16 -21.71
N ARG A 8 40.22 -2.94 -22.32
CA ARG A 8 41.02 -3.93 -21.58
C ARG A 8 41.90 -3.31 -20.50
N ILE A 9 42.54 -2.16 -20.76
CA ILE A 9 43.38 -1.47 -19.75
C ILE A 9 42.53 -0.91 -18.60
N ALA A 10 41.30 -0.43 -18.87
CA ALA A 10 40.39 0.05 -17.83
C ALA A 10 39.87 -1.06 -16.89
N HIS A 11 39.90 -2.31 -17.34
CA HIS A 11 39.52 -3.48 -16.55
C HIS A 11 40.71 -4.24 -15.94
N LEU A 12 41.95 -3.78 -16.16
CA LEU A 12 43.09 -4.29 -15.40
C LEU A 12 42.92 -3.81 -13.96
N ALA A 13 42.88 -4.77 -13.02
CA ALA A 13 42.80 -4.47 -11.60
C ALA A 13 43.90 -3.47 -11.22
N ASP A 14 43.51 -2.38 -10.57
CA ASP A 14 44.44 -1.37 -10.07
C ASP A 14 45.47 -2.06 -9.15
N PRO A 15 46.77 -1.73 -9.22
CA PRO A 15 47.77 -2.27 -8.30
C PRO A 15 47.36 -2.12 -6.82
N SER A 16 46.61 -1.06 -6.48
CA SER A 16 46.01 -0.88 -5.15
C SER A 16 44.99 -1.96 -4.78
N MET A 17 44.20 -2.45 -5.76
CA MET A 17 43.24 -3.54 -5.54
C MET A 17 43.91 -4.92 -5.41
N LEU A 18 45.06 -5.12 -6.06
CA LEU A 18 45.87 -6.34 -5.85
C LEU A 18 46.53 -6.36 -4.46
N LEU A 19 46.93 -5.18 -3.95
CA LEU A 19 47.49 -5.00 -2.62
C LEU A 19 46.44 -5.04 -1.50
N GLY A 20 45.18 -4.68 -1.79
CA GLY A 20 44.06 -4.73 -0.83
C GLY A 20 43.72 -6.12 -0.28
N ARG A 21 44.27 -7.19 -0.88
CA ARG A 21 44.18 -8.56 -0.33
C ARG A 21 45.05 -8.74 0.92
N HIS A 22 46.14 -7.97 1.02
CA HIS A 22 47.08 -8.01 2.13
C HIS A 22 46.77 -6.97 3.21
N ASP A 23 46.09 -5.88 2.84
CA ASP A 23 45.73 -4.77 3.74
C ASP A 23 44.21 -4.65 3.90
N ARG A 24 43.53 -5.78 4.12
CA ARG A 24 42.09 -5.76 4.39
C ARG A 24 41.92 -5.10 5.77
N PRO A 25 41.16 -4.00 5.89
CA PRO A 25 40.92 -3.39 7.19
C PRO A 25 40.28 -4.44 8.10
N THR A 26 40.97 -4.75 9.19
CA THR A 26 40.42 -5.58 10.26
C THR A 26 39.19 -4.85 10.77
N ILE A 27 38.01 -5.40 10.55
CA ILE A 27 36.78 -4.90 11.15
C ILE A 27 36.86 -5.30 12.63
N PRO A 28 37.06 -4.37 13.58
CA PRO A 28 37.07 -4.72 14.99
C PRO A 28 35.66 -5.16 15.36
N LEU A 29 35.46 -6.47 15.44
CA LEU A 29 34.17 -7.02 15.84
C LEU A 29 34.09 -6.90 17.37
N PRO A 30 33.13 -6.15 17.93
CA PRO A 30 32.93 -6.15 19.37
C PRO A 30 32.62 -7.58 19.82
N HIS A 31 33.17 -7.97 20.96
CA HIS A 31 32.83 -9.26 21.57
C HIS A 31 31.33 -9.29 21.84
N GLY A 32 30.63 -10.23 21.21
CA GLY A 32 29.23 -10.52 21.51
C GLY A 32 29.08 -11.04 22.93
N GLU A 33 27.89 -10.89 23.50
CA GLU A 33 27.62 -11.41 24.85
C GLU A 33 27.75 -12.94 24.88
N GLU A 34 28.58 -13.46 25.79
CA GLU A 34 28.75 -14.90 25.98
C GLU A 34 27.61 -15.50 26.83
N ARG A 35 27.38 -16.82 26.68
CA ARG A 35 26.46 -17.60 27.54
C ARG A 35 25.00 -17.11 27.53
N ILE A 36 24.54 -16.53 26.41
CA ILE A 36 23.14 -16.10 26.22
C ILE A 36 22.14 -17.22 26.57
N GLY A 37 22.46 -18.48 26.24
CA GLY A 37 21.61 -19.64 26.53
C GLY A 37 21.66 -20.20 27.96
N LEU A 38 22.50 -19.65 28.84
CA LEU A 38 22.58 -20.04 30.27
C LEU A 38 22.03 -18.95 31.20
N ARG A 39 21.44 -17.88 30.65
CA ARG A 39 20.79 -16.86 31.46
C ARG A 39 19.43 -17.35 31.93
N ASP A 40 19.10 -17.04 33.18
CA ASP A 40 17.76 -17.25 33.74
C ASP A 40 16.70 -16.38 33.07
N THR A 41 17.13 -15.30 32.39
CA THR A 41 16.26 -14.41 31.62
C THR A 41 16.61 -14.49 30.13
N PRO A 42 15.62 -14.74 29.25
CA PRO A 42 15.85 -14.73 27.81
C PRO A 42 16.23 -13.32 27.37
N VAL A 43 17.35 -13.20 26.64
CA VAL A 43 17.77 -11.95 26.00
C VAL A 43 16.91 -11.75 24.76
N ASP A 44 16.27 -10.59 24.63
CA ASP A 44 15.58 -10.22 23.40
C ASP A 44 16.62 -9.76 22.37
N CYS A 45 17.05 -10.68 21.51
CA CYS A 45 17.99 -10.40 20.41
C CYS A 45 17.30 -9.80 19.17
N ARG A 46 16.02 -9.40 19.26
CA ARG A 46 15.32 -8.78 18.14
C ARG A 46 15.95 -7.40 17.86
N PRO A 47 16.26 -7.08 16.59
CA PRO A 47 16.59 -5.72 16.22
C PRO A 47 15.49 -4.78 16.70
N VAL A 48 15.86 -3.62 17.25
CA VAL A 48 14.88 -2.58 17.61
C VAL A 48 14.13 -2.21 16.33
N GLU A 49 12.85 -2.55 16.26
CA GLU A 49 12.02 -2.19 15.13
C GLU A 49 11.89 -0.67 15.09
N GLN A 50 12.45 -0.06 14.04
CA GLN A 50 12.32 1.38 13.83
C GLN A 50 10.84 1.74 13.72
N SER A 51 10.47 2.84 14.37
CA SER A 51 9.12 3.39 14.22
C SER A 51 8.85 3.75 12.75
N GLY A 52 7.61 3.65 12.28
CA GLY A 52 7.24 4.08 10.93
C GLY A 52 7.69 5.49 10.60
N VAL A 53 7.64 6.40 11.58
CA VAL A 53 8.10 7.79 11.43
C VAL A 53 9.61 7.86 11.23
N GLU A 54 10.39 7.03 11.91
CA GLU A 54 11.84 6.97 11.76
C GLU A 54 12.23 6.41 10.39
N LYS A 55 11.56 5.35 9.94
CA LYS A 55 11.74 4.78 8.58
C LYS A 55 11.42 5.83 7.51
N ALA A 56 10.29 6.53 7.65
CA ALA A 56 9.91 7.59 6.72
C ALA A 56 10.94 8.73 6.72
N GLY A 57 11.45 9.13 7.88
CA GLY A 57 12.51 10.13 8.00
C GLY A 57 13.81 9.73 7.30
N ALA A 58 14.23 8.47 7.44
CA ALA A 58 15.40 7.93 6.76
C ALA A 58 15.22 7.90 5.24
N LEU A 59 14.05 7.48 4.75
CA LEU A 59 13.73 7.47 3.32
C LEU A 59 13.68 8.88 2.74
N LEU A 60 13.11 9.85 3.46
CA LEU A 60 13.14 11.26 3.05
C LEU A 60 14.57 11.80 2.99
N ALA A 61 15.44 11.44 3.94
CA ALA A 61 16.85 11.82 3.90
C ALA A 61 17.57 11.22 2.69
N HIS A 62 17.27 9.97 2.34
CA HIS A 62 17.82 9.30 1.16
C HIS A 62 17.31 9.93 -0.15
N LEU A 63 16.03 10.26 -0.24
CA LEU A 63 15.45 10.93 -1.42
C LEU A 63 15.99 12.34 -1.62
N LYS A 64 16.44 13.03 -0.56
CA LYS A 64 17.14 14.31 -0.69
C LYS A 64 18.48 14.17 -1.41
N SER A 65 19.20 13.08 -1.23
CA SER A 65 20.47 12.81 -1.94
C SER A 65 20.25 12.09 -3.28
N HIS A 66 19.15 11.35 -3.41
CA HIS A 66 18.81 10.57 -4.61
C HIS A 66 17.34 10.82 -5.00
N PRO A 67 17.02 11.97 -5.62
CA PRO A 67 15.63 12.36 -5.91
C PRO A 67 14.92 11.45 -6.92
N ASP A 68 15.69 10.80 -7.80
CA ASP A 68 15.17 9.91 -8.85
C ASP A 68 15.05 8.44 -8.42
N ASP A 69 15.24 8.14 -7.12
CA ASP A 69 15.11 6.78 -6.60
C ASP A 69 13.63 6.39 -6.45
N ASN A 70 13.09 5.82 -7.54
CA ASN A 70 11.71 5.33 -7.60
C ASN A 70 11.41 4.32 -6.49
N HIS A 71 12.37 3.43 -6.17
CA HIS A 71 12.16 2.39 -5.18
C HIS A 71 12.04 3.03 -3.79
N ALA A 72 12.95 3.92 -3.42
CA ALA A 72 12.88 4.61 -2.14
C ALA A 72 11.58 5.42 -1.95
N ARG A 73 11.04 6.00 -3.03
CA ARG A 73 9.78 6.74 -3.01
C ARG A 73 8.56 5.83 -2.91
N GLU A 74 8.56 4.69 -3.60
CA GLU A 74 7.51 3.67 -3.44
C GLU A 74 7.51 3.09 -2.01
N GLU A 75 8.70 2.82 -1.46
CA GLU A 75 8.87 2.34 -0.09
C GLU A 75 8.37 3.38 0.93
N LEU A 76 8.60 4.68 0.67
CA LEU A 76 8.08 5.78 1.49
C LEU A 76 6.55 5.78 1.50
N ALA A 77 5.93 5.63 0.33
CA ALA A 77 4.47 5.55 0.23
C ALA A 77 3.90 4.38 1.06
N ARG A 78 4.53 3.21 0.98
CA ARG A 78 4.11 2.04 1.77
C ARG A 78 4.26 2.27 3.27
N VAL A 79 5.38 2.85 3.72
CA VAL A 79 5.57 3.22 5.14
C VAL A 79 4.49 4.21 5.59
N TYR A 80 4.12 5.19 4.76
CA TYR A 80 3.03 6.11 5.09
C TYR A 80 1.68 5.42 5.20
N ALA A 81 1.35 4.51 4.28
CA ALA A 81 0.06 3.82 4.28
C ALA A 81 -0.09 2.81 5.43
N ASP A 82 0.97 2.07 5.76
CA ASP A 82 0.90 0.95 6.68
C ASP A 82 1.42 1.30 8.08
N ASP A 83 2.61 1.89 8.19
CA ASP A 83 3.21 2.17 9.50
C ASP A 83 2.72 3.50 10.09
N CYS A 84 2.47 4.51 9.25
CA CYS A 84 2.01 5.84 9.71
C CYS A 84 0.49 6.05 9.63
N GLN A 85 -0.26 5.14 9.01
CA GLN A 85 -1.71 5.25 8.80
C GLN A 85 -2.14 6.58 8.12
N ARG A 86 -1.32 7.07 7.18
CA ARG A 86 -1.51 8.31 6.42
C ARG A 86 -1.65 8.01 4.92
N PRO A 87 -2.78 7.42 4.49
CA PRO A 87 -2.99 7.00 3.11
C PRO A 87 -2.95 8.16 2.11
N GLU A 88 -3.34 9.37 2.52
CA GLU A 88 -3.27 10.58 1.71
C GLU A 88 -1.84 10.96 1.32
N MET A 89 -0.88 10.86 2.26
CA MET A 89 0.53 11.13 1.96
C MET A 89 1.12 10.03 1.08
N ALA A 90 0.75 8.77 1.33
CA ALA A 90 1.16 7.66 0.48
C ALA A 90 0.70 7.83 -0.98
N ILE A 91 -0.56 8.24 -1.17
CA ILE A 91 -1.11 8.51 -2.51
C ILE A 91 -0.36 9.65 -3.18
N ALA A 92 -0.03 10.73 -2.45
CA ALA A 92 0.73 11.85 -3.01
C ALA A 92 2.09 11.39 -3.56
N GLU A 93 2.86 10.60 -2.80
CA GLU A 93 4.15 10.07 -3.25
C GLU A 93 4.03 9.19 -4.51
N LEU A 94 2.99 8.36 -4.59
CA LEU A 94 2.72 7.52 -5.77
C LEU A 94 2.26 8.34 -6.98
N GLU A 95 1.50 9.42 -6.78
CA GLU A 95 1.13 10.34 -7.86
C GLU A 95 2.36 11.07 -8.40
N GLU A 96 3.31 11.43 -7.54
CA GLU A 96 4.58 12.00 -8.01
C GLU A 96 5.35 10.99 -8.88
N LEU A 97 5.41 9.71 -8.48
CA LEU A 97 6.02 8.65 -9.29
C LEU A 97 5.34 8.52 -10.67
N VAL A 98 4.01 8.59 -10.72
CA VAL A 98 3.24 8.55 -11.96
C VAL A 98 3.51 9.78 -12.85
N ALA A 99 3.76 10.94 -12.25
CA ALA A 99 4.03 12.18 -12.97
C ALA A 99 5.47 12.31 -13.51
N MET A 100 6.42 11.52 -12.99
CA MET A 100 7.81 11.55 -13.44
C MET A 100 7.94 11.09 -14.90
N PRO A 101 8.85 11.69 -15.70
CA PRO A 101 9.08 11.29 -17.07
C PRO A 101 9.81 9.94 -17.18
N ASN A 102 9.72 9.30 -18.35
CA ASN A 102 10.44 8.05 -18.69
C ASN A 102 10.14 6.84 -17.80
N GLN A 103 9.02 6.85 -17.09
CA GLN A 103 8.61 5.71 -16.28
C GLN A 103 8.15 4.54 -17.16
N GLN A 104 8.43 3.32 -16.70
CA GLN A 104 8.00 2.14 -17.43
C GLN A 104 6.48 2.00 -17.34
N PRO A 105 5.76 1.73 -18.45
CA PRO A 105 4.31 1.56 -18.45
C PRO A 105 3.79 0.60 -17.36
N LYS A 106 4.51 -0.50 -17.13
CA LYS A 106 4.16 -1.49 -16.11
C LYS A 106 4.21 -0.92 -14.69
N GLN A 107 5.19 -0.07 -14.39
CA GLN A 107 5.31 0.58 -13.07
C GLN A 107 4.22 1.61 -12.87
N VAL A 108 3.91 2.42 -13.89
CA VAL A 108 2.81 3.39 -13.83
C VAL A 108 1.47 2.70 -13.56
N VAL A 109 1.19 1.59 -14.27
CA VAL A 109 0.00 0.76 -14.02
C VAL A 109 -0.02 0.22 -12.59
N HIS A 110 1.12 -0.25 -12.09
CA HIS A 110 1.24 -0.77 -10.73
C HIS A 110 0.93 0.31 -9.70
N TRP A 111 1.55 1.49 -9.78
CA TRP A 111 1.29 2.59 -8.85
C TRP A 111 -0.15 3.09 -8.90
N LEU A 112 -0.75 3.21 -10.09
CA LEU A 112 -2.16 3.58 -10.23
C LEU A 112 -3.10 2.54 -9.59
N ASN A 113 -2.80 1.25 -9.73
CA ASN A 113 -3.57 0.20 -9.03
C ASN A 113 -3.40 0.30 -7.52
N THR A 114 -2.18 0.57 -7.05
CA THR A 114 -1.88 0.75 -5.62
C THR A 114 -2.62 1.98 -5.04
N ILE A 115 -2.71 3.08 -5.78
CA ILE A 115 -3.49 4.27 -5.40
C ILE A 115 -4.98 3.91 -5.29
N ALA A 116 -5.56 3.25 -6.31
CA ALA A 116 -6.97 2.85 -6.29
C ALA A 116 -7.29 1.94 -5.10
N ASP A 117 -6.40 0.99 -4.80
CA ASP A 117 -6.47 0.10 -3.65
C ASP A 117 -6.48 0.86 -2.31
N MET A 118 -5.59 1.85 -2.15
CA MET A 118 -5.53 2.69 -0.94
C MET A 118 -6.81 3.52 -0.78
N GLN A 119 -7.32 4.10 -1.88
CA GLN A 119 -8.55 4.88 -1.88
C GLN A 119 -9.76 4.06 -1.41
N VAL A 120 -9.90 2.80 -1.85
CA VAL A 120 -10.97 1.91 -1.40
C VAL A 120 -10.76 1.46 0.04
N ARG A 121 -9.59 0.87 0.34
CA ARG A 121 -9.37 0.16 1.62
C ARG A 121 -9.22 1.09 2.83
N ARG A 122 -8.63 2.27 2.64
CA ARG A 122 -8.28 3.17 3.75
C ARG A 122 -9.18 4.39 3.83
N GLN A 123 -9.65 4.91 2.69
CA GLN A 123 -10.46 6.13 2.64
C GLN A 123 -11.96 5.87 2.37
N GLY A 124 -12.35 4.64 1.99
CA GLY A 124 -13.72 4.35 1.53
C GLY A 124 -14.12 5.17 0.29
N ASN A 125 -13.14 5.71 -0.43
CA ASN A 125 -13.34 6.64 -1.54
C ASN A 125 -13.47 5.88 -2.86
N HIS A 126 -14.63 5.26 -3.07
CA HIS A 126 -14.93 4.50 -4.29
C HIS A 126 -14.92 5.38 -5.55
N ALA A 127 -15.36 6.64 -5.47
CA ALA A 127 -15.32 7.58 -6.58
C ALA A 127 -13.90 7.95 -7.00
N GLY A 128 -13.01 8.17 -6.03
CA GLY A 128 -11.57 8.39 -6.26
C GLY A 128 -10.93 7.18 -6.93
N ALA A 129 -11.19 5.98 -6.40
CA ALA A 129 -10.68 4.74 -6.97
C ALA A 129 -11.17 4.51 -8.42
N ALA A 130 -12.43 4.83 -8.71
CA ALA A 130 -12.97 4.74 -10.06
C ALA A 130 -12.26 5.70 -11.03
N THR A 131 -11.96 6.92 -10.58
CA THR A 131 -11.23 7.91 -11.39
C THR A 131 -9.80 7.43 -11.68
N THR A 132 -9.12 6.87 -10.67
CA THR A 132 -7.77 6.33 -10.83
C THR A 132 -7.73 5.14 -11.79
N LEU A 133 -8.70 4.22 -11.70
CA LEU A 133 -8.81 3.09 -12.63
C LEU A 133 -9.15 3.54 -14.06
N GLN A 134 -9.94 4.61 -14.22
CA GLN A 134 -10.21 5.19 -15.53
C GLN A 134 -8.93 5.73 -16.18
N ARG A 135 -8.03 6.36 -15.41
CA ARG A 135 -6.71 6.79 -15.91
C ARG A 135 -5.89 5.63 -16.47
N VAL A 136 -5.96 4.44 -15.86
CA VAL A 136 -5.27 3.24 -16.39
C VAL A 136 -5.79 2.87 -17.78
N ILE A 137 -7.11 2.96 -17.99
CA ILE A 137 -7.75 2.67 -19.27
C ILE A 137 -7.35 3.71 -20.32
N ASP A 138 -7.33 4.98 -19.92
CA ASP A 138 -7.04 6.09 -20.83
C ASP A 138 -5.57 6.11 -21.26
N LEU A 139 -4.65 5.79 -20.33
CA LEU A 139 -3.21 5.74 -20.60
C LEU A 139 -2.79 4.47 -21.36
N PHE A 140 -3.46 3.34 -21.14
CA PHE A 140 -3.06 2.04 -21.68
C PHE A 140 -4.23 1.26 -22.30
N PRO A 141 -4.95 1.82 -23.30
CA PRO A 141 -6.25 1.30 -23.75
C PRO A 141 -6.22 -0.11 -24.33
N ASN A 142 -5.07 -0.54 -24.87
CA ASN A 142 -4.89 -1.85 -25.51
C ASN A 142 -4.12 -2.85 -24.64
N ALA A 143 -3.79 -2.50 -23.39
CA ALA A 143 -3.08 -3.38 -22.47
C ALA A 143 -4.04 -4.27 -21.68
N ALA A 144 -3.59 -5.45 -21.26
CA ALA A 144 -4.34 -6.29 -20.32
C ALA A 144 -4.69 -5.55 -19.01
N ALA A 145 -3.89 -4.56 -18.64
CA ALA A 145 -4.15 -3.66 -17.52
C ALA A 145 -5.47 -2.90 -17.66
N ALA A 146 -5.84 -2.44 -18.86
CA ALA A 146 -7.09 -1.74 -19.09
C ALA A 146 -8.31 -2.66 -18.92
N GLU A 147 -8.23 -3.91 -19.37
CA GLU A 147 -9.33 -4.86 -19.21
C GLU A 147 -9.54 -5.24 -17.73
N ASN A 148 -8.43 -5.40 -17.00
CA ASN A 148 -8.48 -5.58 -15.54
C ASN A 148 -9.10 -4.35 -14.86
N ALA A 149 -8.71 -3.14 -15.25
CA ALA A 149 -9.27 -1.90 -14.70
C ALA A 149 -10.78 -1.76 -14.98
N ARG A 150 -11.24 -2.12 -16.20
CA ARG A 150 -12.67 -2.17 -16.56
C ARG A 150 -13.44 -3.16 -15.69
N SER A 151 -12.90 -4.36 -15.51
CA SER A 151 -13.50 -5.39 -14.65
C SER A 151 -13.63 -4.89 -13.21
N ARG A 152 -12.59 -4.26 -12.67
CA ARG A 152 -12.60 -3.68 -11.32
C ARG A 152 -13.60 -2.52 -11.19
N LEU A 153 -13.72 -1.65 -12.19
CA LEU A 153 -14.73 -0.59 -12.20
C LEU A 153 -16.16 -1.13 -12.13
N ASN A 154 -16.43 -2.22 -12.83
CA ASN A 154 -17.75 -2.85 -12.78
C ASN A 154 -18.05 -3.42 -11.38
N LEU A 155 -17.07 -4.03 -10.72
CA LEU A 155 -17.22 -4.52 -9.34
C LEU A 155 -17.46 -3.37 -8.35
N LEU A 156 -16.67 -2.30 -8.42
CA LEU A 156 -16.84 -1.13 -7.55
C LEU A 156 -18.25 -0.52 -7.66
N ARG A 157 -18.80 -0.42 -8.88
CA ARG A 157 -20.17 0.06 -9.09
C ARG A 157 -21.23 -0.83 -8.44
N LEU A 158 -20.99 -2.15 -8.40
CA LEU A 158 -21.89 -3.10 -7.74
C LEU A 158 -21.83 -2.96 -6.22
N GLU A 159 -20.63 -2.80 -5.66
CA GLU A 159 -20.40 -2.56 -4.23
C GLU A 159 -21.07 -1.25 -3.77
N GLU A 160 -20.89 -0.16 -4.51
CA GLU A 160 -21.55 1.12 -4.23
C GLU A 160 -23.09 1.00 -4.25
N ARG A 161 -23.65 0.22 -5.19
CA ARG A 161 -25.10 -0.03 -5.27
C ARG A 161 -25.60 -0.91 -4.12
N GLY A 162 -24.80 -1.86 -3.66
CA GLY A 162 -25.09 -2.68 -2.48
C GLY A 162 -25.16 -1.84 -1.21
N GLN A 163 -24.18 -0.95 -1.01
CA GLN A 163 -24.10 -0.04 0.15
C GLN A 163 -25.27 0.96 0.19
N LYS A 164 -25.74 1.46 -0.97
CA LYS A 164 -26.89 2.41 -1.02
C LYS A 164 -28.24 1.78 -0.67
N LYS A 165 -28.39 0.44 -0.76
CA LYS A 165 -29.67 -0.26 -0.55
C LYS A 165 -29.94 -0.71 0.89
N THR A 166 -29.00 -0.52 1.81
CA THR A 166 -29.18 -0.85 3.23
C THR A 166 -29.73 0.30 4.07
N ALA A 167 -30.16 1.42 3.44
CA ALA A 167 -31.00 2.40 4.12
C ALA A 167 -32.25 1.67 4.64
N ALA A 168 -32.29 1.46 5.96
CA ALA A 168 -33.28 0.66 6.64
C ALA A 168 -34.67 1.01 6.11
N VAL A 169 -35.28 0.08 5.36
CA VAL A 169 -36.69 0.16 5.05
C VAL A 169 -37.38 0.09 6.41
N THR A 170 -37.81 1.24 6.93
CA THR A 170 -38.74 1.28 8.04
C THR A 170 -39.96 0.49 7.59
N LEU A 171 -40.10 -0.74 8.09
CA LEU A 171 -41.36 -1.49 7.99
C LEU A 171 -42.39 -0.63 8.71
N GLY A 172 -43.13 0.17 7.93
CA GLY A 172 -44.17 1.04 8.46
C GLY A 172 -45.19 0.20 9.22
N GLU A 173 -45.47 0.60 10.45
CA GLU A 173 -46.59 0.24 11.34
C GLU A 173 -47.48 -0.95 10.92
N TYR A 174 -46.91 -2.14 10.71
CA TYR A 174 -47.71 -3.33 10.39
C TYR A 174 -48.25 -4.03 11.64
N GLU A 175 -47.96 -3.52 12.84
CA GLU A 175 -48.42 -4.12 14.10
C GLU A 175 -49.71 -3.50 14.66
N GLN A 176 -50.21 -2.37 14.14
CA GLN A 176 -51.38 -1.71 14.73
C GLN A 176 -52.75 -2.29 14.32
N ARG A 177 -52.83 -3.30 13.44
CA ARG A 177 -54.11 -3.84 12.94
C ARG A 177 -54.26 -5.36 12.99
N LEU A 178 -53.39 -6.07 13.70
CA LEU A 178 -53.57 -7.51 13.98
C LEU A 178 -54.28 -7.73 15.33
N GLY A 179 -55.36 -6.98 15.56
CA GLY A 179 -56.27 -7.20 16.67
C GLY A 179 -57.63 -7.62 16.14
N LEU A 180 -57.89 -8.93 16.12
CA LEU A 180 -59.23 -9.49 15.90
C LEU A 180 -60.21 -8.79 16.86
N LYS A 181 -61.07 -7.92 16.33
CA LYS A 181 -62.30 -7.51 17.03
C LYS A 181 -63.22 -8.72 17.07
N GLY A 182 -63.08 -9.52 18.13
CA GLY A 182 -64.04 -10.55 18.50
C GLY A 182 -65.35 -9.89 18.91
N SER A 183 -66.31 -9.84 17.98
CA SER A 183 -67.71 -9.64 18.31
C SER A 183 -68.22 -10.84 19.11
N ARG A 184 -68.58 -10.64 20.37
CA ARG A 184 -69.58 -11.50 21.03
C ARG A 184 -70.39 -10.70 22.06
N ALA A 185 -71.55 -10.28 21.57
CA ALA A 185 -72.86 -10.26 22.21
C ALA A 185 -72.93 -9.84 23.70
N GLN A 186 -73.55 -8.68 23.89
CA GLN A 186 -74.36 -8.38 25.08
C GLN A 186 -75.30 -9.55 25.40
N ARG A 187 -75.26 -10.03 26.63
CA ARG A 187 -76.41 -10.66 27.27
C ARG A 187 -76.55 -10.07 28.68
N ARG A 188 -77.33 -8.99 28.77
CA ARG A 188 -78.07 -8.62 29.98
C ARG A 188 -79.44 -9.27 29.86
N GLU A 189 -79.85 -9.98 30.90
CA GLU A 189 -81.22 -10.21 31.39
C GLU A 189 -81.06 -11.21 32.54
N GLU A 190 -81.07 -10.75 33.80
CA GLU A 190 -82.27 -10.61 34.65
C GLU A 190 -82.96 -11.95 34.93
N ARG A 191 -82.65 -12.52 36.10
CA ARG A 191 -83.61 -13.00 37.12
C ARG A 191 -82.89 -13.35 38.41
#